data_AF-A0A9P0BWL3-F1
#
_entry.id   AF-A0A9P0BWL3-F1
#
_cell.length_a   1.000
_cell.length_b   1.000
_cell.length_c   1.000
_cell.angle_alpha   90.00
_cell.angle_beta   90.00
_cell.angle_gamma   90.00
#
_symmetry.space_group_name_H-M   'P 1'
#
loop_
_entity.id
_entity.type
_entity.pdbx_description
1 polymer ?
#
loop_
_entity_poly.entity_id
_entity_poly.type
_entity_poly.pdbx_seq_one_letter_code
_entity_poly.pdbx_strand_id
1 'polypeptide(L)' 'MKLPIVILCVLLIALQISVACPPGQYNPGPDCSFEEICPIPLAHSGREHYCDCWCNAGTVRDTATHECVRREDCTVYQFP' A
#
# COMPACT_ATOMS: atom_id res chain seq x y z
N MET A 1 -40.36 6.43 8.14
CA MET A 1 -39.26 7.44 8.12
C MET A 1 -37.88 6.81 8.35
N LYS A 2 -37.63 5.58 7.86
CA LYS A 2 -36.37 4.85 8.15
C LYS A 2 -35.49 4.63 6.91
N LEU A 3 -36.09 4.70 5.71
CA LEU A 3 -35.38 4.54 4.43
C LEU A 3 -34.21 5.52 4.22
N PRO A 4 -34.34 6.84 4.48
CA PRO A 4 -33.23 7.76 4.21
C PRO A 4 -32.04 7.53 5.14
N ILE A 5 -32.29 7.07 6.38
CA ILE A 5 -31.24 6.75 7.35
C ILE A 5 -30.47 5.50 6.91
N VAL A 6 -31.18 4.47 6.40
CA VAL A 6 -30.55 3.25 5.87
C VAL A 6 -29.67 3.57 4.66
N ILE A 7 -30.16 4.39 3.73
CA ILE A 7 -29.39 4.80 2.54
C ILE A 7 -28.14 5.58 2.96
N LEU A 8 -28.27 6.51 3.92
CA LEU A 8 -27.14 7.27 4.45
C LEU A 8 -26.10 6.37 5.11
N CYS A 9 -26.52 5.39 5.91
CA CYS A 9 -25.60 4.43 6.52
C CYS A 9 -24.86 3.58 5.48
N VAL A 10 -25.55 3.09 4.44
CA VAL A 10 -24.91 2.32 3.36
C VAL A 10 -23.91 3.17 2.59
N LEU A 11 -24.23 4.44 2.33
CA LEU A 11 -23.34 5.38 1.64
C LEU A 11 -22.08 5.67 2.48
N LEU A 12 -22.23 5.86 3.79
CA LEU A 12 -21.11 6.09 4.70
C LEU A 12 -20.20 4.86 4.79
N ILE A 13 -20.77 3.65 4.84
CA ILE A 13 -19.98 2.40 4.83
C ILE A 13 -19.22 2.26 3.50
N ALA A 14 -19.87 2.54 2.36
CA ALA A 14 -19.22 2.49 1.05
C ALA A 14 -18.07 3.51 0.94
N LEU A 15 -18.24 4.71 1.52
CA LEU A 15 -17.23 5.76 1.50
C LEU A 15 -15.98 5.40 2.33
N GLN A 16 -16.15 4.66 3.43
CA GLN A 16 -15.02 4.18 4.25
C GLN A 16 -14.19 3.10 3.53
N ILE A 17 -14.77 2.38 2.57
CA ILE A 17 -14.07 1.33 1.81
C ILE A 17 -13.24 1.93 0.66
N SER A 18 -13.59 3.13 0.19
CA SER A 18 -12.80 3.86 -0.82
C SER A 18 -11.72 4.73 -0.19
N VAL A 19 -10.74 4.12 0.47
CA VAL A 19 -9.45 4.80 0.67
C VAL A 19 -8.81 4.88 -0.72
N ALA A 20 -8.97 6.03 -1.38
CA ALA A 20 -8.42 6.26 -2.72
C ALA A 20 -6.89 6.28 -2.62
N CYS A 21 -6.24 5.32 -3.27
CA CYS A 21 -4.79 5.23 -3.24
C CYS A 21 -4.14 6.32 -4.10
N PRO A 22 -2.94 6.79 -3.71
CA PRO A 22 -2.15 7.67 -4.55
C PRO A 22 -1.89 7.04 -5.94
N PRO A 23 -1.62 7.86 -6.97
CA PRO A 23 -1.22 7.35 -8.27
C PRO A 23 -0.01 6.40 -8.14
N GLY A 24 -0.06 5.27 -8.84
CA GLY A 24 1.00 4.25 -8.75
C GLY A 24 0.81 3.25 -7.61
N GLN A 25 -0.25 3.38 -6.82
CA GLN A 25 -0.60 2.47 -5.74
C GLN A 25 -2.03 1.90 -5.89
N TYR A 26 -2.28 0.77 -5.25
CA TYR A 26 -3.57 0.08 -5.22
C TYR A 26 -3.92 -0.35 -3.79
N ASN A 27 -5.21 -0.47 -3.50
CA ASN A 27 -5.65 -0.99 -2.21
C ASN A 27 -5.58 -2.53 -2.25
N PRO A 28 -4.75 -3.18 -1.42
CA PRO A 28 -4.62 -4.64 -1.38
C PRO A 28 -5.89 -5.33 -0.85
N GLY A 29 -6.83 -4.57 -0.29
CA GLY A 29 -8.06 -5.08 0.30
C GLY A 29 -7.83 -5.65 1.71
N PRO A 30 -8.74 -6.51 2.18
CA PRO A 30 -8.72 -7.04 3.55
C PRO A 30 -7.57 -8.03 3.79
N ASP A 31 -6.94 -8.57 2.74
CA ASP A 31 -5.78 -9.46 2.83
C ASP A 31 -4.48 -8.66 2.86
N CYS A 32 -4.32 -7.82 3.89
CA CYS A 32 -3.05 -7.11 4.09
C CYS A 32 -1.94 -8.08 4.51
N SER A 33 -1.12 -8.46 3.53
CA SER A 33 0.07 -9.26 3.75
C SER A 33 1.30 -8.35 3.83
N PHE A 34 2.48 -8.83 3.46
CA PHE A 34 3.70 -8.04 3.50
C PHE A 34 3.99 -7.45 2.12
N GLU A 35 4.12 -6.13 2.05
CA GLU A 35 4.55 -5.44 0.83
C GLU A 35 6.06 -5.63 0.62
N GLU A 36 6.49 -5.74 -0.64
CA GLU A 36 7.90 -5.78 -1.00
C GLU A 36 8.50 -4.36 -0.94
N ILE A 37 9.58 -4.20 -0.18
CA ILE A 37 10.23 -2.92 0.07
C ILE A 37 11.69 -2.88 -0.43
N CYS A 38 12.19 -1.68 -0.68
CA CYS A 38 13.54 -1.33 -1.08
C CYS A 38 14.15 -0.32 -0.09
N PRO A 39 15.47 -0.30 0.16
CA PRO A 39 16.41 -1.39 -0.02
C PRO A 39 16.00 -2.59 0.85
N ILE A 40 16.27 -3.81 0.40
CA ILE A 40 16.08 -5.02 1.22
C ILE A 40 17.34 -5.15 2.10
N PRO A 41 17.30 -4.87 3.42
CA PRO A 41 18.39 -5.26 4.29
C PRO A 41 18.29 -6.78 4.44
N LEU A 42 19.25 -7.51 3.84
CA LEU A 42 19.57 -8.92 4.07
C LEU A 42 18.46 -9.80 4.70
N ALA A 43 17.77 -10.53 3.83
CA ALA A 43 17.06 -11.81 4.04
C ALA A 43 15.95 -11.94 5.10
N HIS A 44 15.93 -11.18 6.21
CA HIS A 44 15.08 -11.50 7.37
C HIS A 44 14.44 -10.34 8.14
N SER A 45 14.68 -9.05 7.82
CA SER A 45 14.35 -7.99 8.79
C SER A 45 13.45 -6.83 8.32
N GLY A 46 12.94 -6.81 7.10
CA GLY A 46 12.14 -5.67 6.63
C GLY A 46 10.88 -6.09 5.91
N ARG A 47 9.92 -6.69 6.61
CA ARG A 47 8.57 -6.82 6.04
C ARG A 47 7.65 -5.94 6.87
N GLU A 48 7.34 -4.77 6.33
CA GLU A 48 6.40 -3.87 6.96
C GLU A 48 4.98 -4.34 6.62
N HIS A 49 4.16 -4.52 7.64
CA HIS A 49 2.73 -4.79 7.47
C HIS A 49 2.07 -3.49 7.05
N TYR A 50 1.93 -3.29 5.74
CA TYR A 50 1.10 -2.23 5.19
C TYR A 50 -0.30 -2.79 4.95
N CYS A 51 -1.27 -2.37 5.77
CA CYS A 51 -2.69 -2.52 5.45
C CYS A 51 -3.23 -1.32 4.66
N ASP A 52 -2.33 -0.41 4.25
CA ASP A 52 -2.61 0.75 3.42
C ASP A 52 -2.42 0.41 1.92
N CYS A 53 -2.30 1.45 1.10
CA CYS A 53 -2.09 1.35 -0.34
C CYS A 53 -0.71 0.77 -0.70
N TRP A 54 -0.69 -0.22 -1.58
CA TRP A 54 0.51 -0.91 -2.05
C TRP A 54 0.97 -0.41 -3.41
N CYS A 55 2.26 -0.42 -3.67
CA CYS A 55 2.87 -0.12 -4.95
C CYS A 55 2.41 -1.12 -6.02
N ASN A 56 2.06 -0.61 -7.21
CA ASN A 56 1.62 -1.44 -8.33
C ASN A 56 2.64 -2.53 -8.72
N ALA A 57 2.15 -3.59 -9.35
CA ALA A 57 3.00 -4.67 -9.85
C ALA A 57 4.16 -4.15 -10.72
N GLY A 58 5.37 -4.62 -10.43
CA GLY A 58 6.60 -4.17 -11.10
C GLY A 58 7.31 -3.00 -10.40
N THR A 59 6.70 -2.42 -9.38
CA THR A 59 7.30 -1.42 -8.49
C THR A 59 7.43 -1.95 -7.06
N VAL A 60 8.33 -1.36 -6.29
CA VAL A 60 8.59 -1.65 -4.88
C VAL A 60 8.65 -0.35 -4.11
N ARG A 61 8.28 -0.37 -2.82
CA ARG A 61 8.31 0.84 -2.00
C ARG A 61 9.72 1.10 -1.49
N ASP A 62 10.29 2.25 -1.82
CA ASP A 62 11.52 2.72 -1.19
C ASP A 62 11.23 3.17 0.24
N THR A 63 11.90 2.59 1.23
CA THR A 63 11.75 2.90 2.66
C THR A 63 12.38 4.23 3.05
N ALA A 64 13.29 4.77 2.24
CA ALA A 64 13.88 6.09 2.49
C ALA A 64 12.96 7.22 2.03
N THR A 65 12.34 7.07 0.85
CA THR A 65 11.50 8.10 0.23
C THR A 65 9.99 7.84 0.39
N HIS A 66 9.60 6.62 0.77
CA HIS A 66 8.22 6.10 0.77
C HIS A 66 7.54 6.10 -0.62
N GLU A 67 8.30 6.33 -1.68
CA GLU A 67 7.81 6.33 -3.06
C GLU A 67 7.85 4.93 -3.69
N CYS A 68 6.97 4.70 -4.66
CA CYS A 68 6.99 3.48 -5.46
C CYS A 68 7.97 3.64 -6.61
N VAL A 69 9.08 2.91 -6.54
CA VAL A 69 10.14 2.92 -7.56
C VAL A 69 10.14 1.61 -8.33
N ARG A 70 10.67 1.60 -9.56
CA ARG A 70 10.84 0.33 -10.28
C ARG A 70 11.85 -0.54 -9.53
N ARG A 71 11.64 -1.85 -9.53
CA ARG A 71 12.54 -2.79 -8.85
C ARG A 71 13.99 -2.70 -9.36
N GLU A 72 14.20 -2.32 -10.63
CA GLU A 72 15.52 -2.10 -11.22
C GLU A 72 16.21 -0.81 -10.75
N ASP A 73 15.42 0.20 -10.38
CA ASP A 73 15.90 1.48 -9.84
C ASP A 73 16.13 1.38 -8.32
N CYS A 74 15.76 0.25 -7.70
CA CYS A 74 16.11 -0.07 -6.33
C CYS A 74 17.62 -0.36 -6.25
N THR A 75 18.40 0.71 -6.14
CA THR A 75 19.81 0.60 -5.78
C THR A 75 19.86 0.14 -4.34
N VAL A 76 20.07 -1.17 -4.15
CA VAL A 76 20.66 -1.70 -2.91
C VAL A 76 21.79 -0.74 -2.58
N TYR A 77 21.76 -0.13 -1.39
CA TYR A 77 22.93 0.59 -0.87
C TYR A 77 24.11 -0.35 -1.12
N GLN A 78 24.90 -0.05 -2.15
CA GLN A 78 26.19 -0.67 -2.38
C GLN A 78 27.00 -0.20 -1.18
N PHE A 79 26.89 -0.93 -0.08
CA PHE A 79 27.80 -0.77 1.03
C PHE A 79 29.20 -0.97 0.44
N PRO A 80 30.12 0.00 0.59
CA PRO A 80 31.50 -0.20 0.23
C PRO A 80 32.10 -1.39 0.97
#